data_AF-A0A6M1SH62-F1
#
_entry.id   AF-A0A6M1SH62-F1
#
_cell.length_a   1.000
_cell.length_b   1.000
_cell.length_c   1.000
_cell.angle_alpha   90.00
_cell.angle_beta   90.00
_cell.angle_gamma   90.00
#
_symmetry.space_group_name_H-M   'P 1'
#
loop_
_entity.id
_entity.type
_entity.pdbx_description
1 polymer ?
#
loop_
_entity_poly.entity_id
_entity_poly.type
_entity_poly.pdbx_seq_one_letter_code
_entity_poly.pdbx_strand_id
1 'polypeptide(L)'
;RQEWEVRCKNGEVRTIITEAARIEGDDGLVRKVTFIVDITQRKRLEERLKQANERLKYLAHHDELTGLLNRRQGLAKLDEAIERCQRYGNPLSIALFDLDDFKQINDTYGHG
;
A
#
# COMPACT_ATOMS: atom_id res chain seq x y z
N ARG A 1 6.54 -26.78 -0.72
CA ARG A 1 6.82 -25.45 -0.13
C ARG A 1 5.58 -24.87 0.58
N GLN A 2 5.66 -24.56 1.88
CA GLN A 2 4.58 -23.92 2.68
C GLN A 2 5.16 -22.78 3.54
N GLU A 3 4.38 -21.73 3.79
CA GLU A 3 4.76 -20.61 4.66
C GLU A 3 4.09 -20.73 6.03
N TRP A 4 4.84 -20.47 7.10
CA TRP A 4 4.38 -20.60 8.47
C TRP A 4 4.89 -19.44 9.32
N GLU A 5 4.05 -18.95 10.23
CA GLU A 5 4.51 -18.15 11.36
C GLU A 5 4.84 -19.08 12.53
N VAL A 6 6.06 -18.96 13.04
CA VAL A 6 6.54 -19.77 14.16
C VAL A 6 7.00 -18.88 15.29
N ARG A 7 6.69 -19.30 16.51
CA ARG A 7 7.19 -18.67 17.74
C ARG A 7 8.42 -19.43 18.22
N CYS A 8 9.55 -18.72 18.28
CA CYS A 8 10.81 -19.25 18.80
C CYS A 8 10.75 -19.39 20.32
N LYS A 9 11.66 -20.18 20.90
CA LYS A 9 11.75 -20.37 22.37
C LYS A 9 11.95 -19.07 23.14
N ASN A 10 12.60 -18.08 22.54
CA ASN A 10 12.80 -16.74 23.09
C ASN A 10 11.56 -15.83 22.93
N GLY A 11 10.45 -16.32 22.40
CA GLY A 11 9.22 -15.56 22.15
C GLY A 11 9.17 -14.81 20.82
N GLU A 12 10.29 -14.74 20.07
CA GLU A 12 10.35 -14.08 18.76
C GLU A 12 9.46 -14.79 17.74
N VAL A 13 8.66 -14.03 16.98
CA VAL A 13 7.88 -14.56 15.86
C VAL A 13 8.69 -14.43 14.58
N ARG A 14 8.81 -15.54 13.85
CA ARG A 14 9.49 -15.61 12.56
C ARG A 14 8.56 -16.17 11.51
N THR A 15 8.67 -15.64 10.30
CA THR A 15 8.03 -16.22 9.12
C THR A 15 9.03 -17.15 8.45
N ILE A 16 8.67 -18.43 8.37
CA ILE A 16 9.52 -19.46 7.74
C ILE A 16 8.82 -20.05 6.52
N ILE A 17 9.62 -20.48 5.56
CA ILE A 17 9.18 -21.40 4.53
C ILE A 17 9.70 -22.78 4.86
N THR A 18 8.82 -23.77 4.79
CA THR A 18 9.17 -25.17 4.98
C THR A 18 8.91 -25.98 3.72
N GLU A 19 9.83 -26.90 3.44
CA GLU A 19 9.73 -27.87 2.36
C GLU A 19 10.30 -29.18 2.84
N ALA A 20 9.58 -30.27 2.59
CA ALA A 20 10.02 -31.59 3.02
C ALA A 20 10.15 -32.53 1.82
N ALA A 21 11.21 -33.32 1.85
CA ALA A 21 11.46 -34.40 0.90
C ALA A 21 11.61 -35.72 1.66
N ARG A 22 11.13 -36.80 1.04
CA ARG A 22 11.41 -38.17 1.49
C ARG A 22 12.71 -38.61 0.83
N ILE A 23 13.63 -39.14 1.64
CA ILE A 23 14.88 -39.73 1.17
C ILE A 23 14.95 -41.17 1.64
N GLU A 24 15.53 -42.04 0.83
CA GLU A 24 15.83 -43.43 1.18
C GLU A 24 17.34 -43.52 1.41
N GLY A 25 17.73 -44.04 2.57
CA GLY A 25 19.13 -44.28 2.89
C GLY A 25 19.62 -45.59 2.28
N ASP A 26 20.94 -45.74 2.17
CA ASP A 26 21.60 -46.97 1.70
C ASP A 26 21.33 -48.18 2.61
N ASP A 27 20.84 -47.92 3.83
CA ASP A 27 20.36 -48.90 4.81
C ASP A 27 18.91 -49.34 4.59
N GLY A 28 18.26 -48.86 3.52
CA GLY A 28 16.84 -49.07 3.23
C GLY A 28 15.89 -48.29 4.14
N LEU A 29 16.41 -47.43 5.03
CA LEU A 29 15.58 -46.63 5.92
C LEU A 29 15.09 -45.37 5.23
N VAL A 30 13.78 -45.15 5.33
CA VAL A 30 13.13 -43.96 4.83
C VAL A 30 13.24 -42.85 5.87
N ARG A 31 13.77 -41.70 5.46
CA ARG A 31 13.88 -40.50 6.30
C ARG A 31 13.17 -39.32 5.64
N LYS A 32 12.77 -38.37 6.47
CA LYS A 32 12.22 -37.08 6.03
C LYS A 32 13.27 -36.00 6.25
N VAL A 33 13.66 -35.31 5.18
CA VAL A 33 14.46 -34.09 5.26
C VAL A 33 13.51 -32.91 5.17
N THR A 34 13.66 -31.93 6.06
CA THR A 34 12.88 -30.69 6.03
C THR A 34 13.85 -29.52 5.93
N PHE A 35 13.68 -28.71 4.88
CA PHE A 35 14.34 -27.43 4.72
C PHE A 35 13.49 -26.36 5.38
N ILE A 36 14.13 -25.51 6.18
CA ILE A 36 13.50 -24.38 6.85
C ILE A 36 14.30 -23.14 6.45
N VAL A 37 13.62 -22.18 5.83
CA VAL A 37 14.22 -20.90 5.44
C VAL A 37 13.49 -19.78 6.17
N ASP A 38 14.21 -19.02 6.97
CA ASP A 38 13.70 -17.80 7.59
C ASP A 38 13.55 -16.70 6.54
N ILE A 39 12.34 -16.22 6.34
CA ILE A 39 12.00 -15.15 5.40
C ILE A 39 11.45 -13.91 6.10
N THR A 40 11.59 -13.82 7.43
CA THR A 40 11.02 -12.75 8.26
C THR A 40 11.45 -11.37 7.77
N GLN A 41 12.76 -11.20 7.51
CA GLN A 41 13.30 -9.92 7.04
C GLN A 41 12.81 -9.57 5.63
N ARG A 42 12.71 -10.57 4.74
CA ARG A 42 12.20 -10.35 3.39
C ARG A 42 10.75 -9.86 3.41
N LYS A 43 9.89 -10.53 4.19
CA LYS A 43 8.47 -10.14 4.36
C LYS A 43 8.31 -8.75 4.96
N ARG A 44 9.12 -8.40 5.98
CA ARG A 44 9.10 -7.06 6.57
C ARG A 44 9.52 -5.98 5.57
N LEU A 45 10.50 -6.25 4.73
CA LEU A 45 10.92 -5.31 3.67
C LEU A 45 9.86 -5.18 2.57
N GLU A 46 9.27 -6.29 2.13
CA GLU A 46 8.15 -6.30 1.17
C GLU A 46 6.98 -5.44 1.67
N GLU A 47 6.59 -5.60 2.95
CA GLU A 47 5.52 -4.82 3.56
C GLU A 47 5.86 -3.33 3.68
N ARG A 48 7.08 -2.99 4.12
CA ARG A 48 7.54 -1.59 4.17
C ARG A 48 7.54 -0.94 2.79
N LEU A 49 8.01 -1.66 1.77
CA LEU A 49 8.00 -1.17 0.39
C LEU A 49 6.58 -0.94 -0.11
N LYS A 50 5.66 -1.85 0.21
CA LYS A 50 4.24 -1.70 -0.12
C LYS A 50 3.64 -0.45 0.53
N GLN A 51 3.85 -0.25 1.83
CA GLN A 51 3.37 0.92 2.56
C GLN A 51 3.95 2.23 2.02
N ALA A 52 5.25 2.25 1.72
CA ALA A 52 5.90 3.41 1.12
C ALA A 52 5.32 3.74 -0.26
N ASN A 53 5.10 2.72 -1.10
CA ASN A 53 4.48 2.91 -2.42
C ASN A 53 3.03 3.40 -2.31
N GLU A 54 2.24 2.86 -1.39
CA GLU A 54 0.88 3.33 -1.13
C GLU A 54 0.87 4.79 -0.67
N ARG A 55 1.81 5.17 0.21
CA ARG A 55 1.97 6.56 0.64
C ARG A 55 2.36 7.48 -0.51
N LEU A 56 3.34 7.09 -1.33
CA LEU A 56 3.75 7.86 -2.50
C LEU A 56 2.60 8.02 -3.50
N LYS A 57 1.82 6.95 -3.73
CA LYS A 57 0.65 7.00 -4.59
C LYS A 57 -0.43 7.93 -4.04
N TYR A 58 -0.62 7.97 -2.73
CA TYR A 58 -1.52 8.92 -2.09
C TYR A 58 -1.02 10.36 -2.30
N LEU A 59 0.24 10.65 -1.97
CA LEU A 59 0.84 11.97 -2.12
C LEU A 59 0.85 12.48 -3.57
N ALA A 60 0.99 11.58 -4.55
CA ALA A 60 0.92 11.94 -5.97
C ALA A 60 -0.48 12.44 -6.39
N HIS A 61 -1.54 12.07 -5.66
CA HIS A 61 -2.93 12.35 -6.03
C HIS A 61 -3.66 13.28 -5.07
N HIS A 62 -3.13 13.48 -3.86
CA HIS A 62 -3.77 14.24 -2.80
C HIS A 62 -2.96 15.47 -2.40
N ASP A 63 -3.66 16.52 -1.98
CA ASP A 63 -3.09 17.69 -1.34
C ASP A 63 -2.76 17.36 0.12
N GLU A 64 -1.54 17.68 0.57
CA GLU A 64 -1.07 17.27 1.90
C GLU A 64 -1.78 18.00 3.04
N LEU A 65 -2.22 19.24 2.82
CA LEU A 65 -2.85 20.07 3.84
C LEU A 65 -4.32 19.65 4.07
N THR A 66 -5.04 19.39 2.98
CA THR A 66 -6.49 19.14 3.03
C THR A 66 -6.87 17.66 2.92
N GLY A 67 -5.96 16.81 2.43
CA GLY A 67 -6.25 15.39 2.12
C GLY A 67 -7.19 15.18 0.93
N LEU A 68 -7.68 16.26 0.31
CA LEU A 68 -8.49 16.21 -0.91
C LEU A 68 -7.63 15.83 -2.12
N LEU A 69 -8.27 15.50 -3.24
CA LEU A 69 -7.54 15.35 -4.50
C LEU A 69 -6.80 16.65 -4.82
N ASN A 70 -5.53 16.54 -5.16
CA ASN A 70 -4.79 17.69 -5.63
C ASN A 70 -5.36 18.16 -6.98
N ARG A 71 -4.99 19.39 -7.37
CA ARG A 71 -5.49 20.02 -8.60
C ARG A 71 -5.31 19.15 -9.84
N ARG A 72 -4.15 18.49 -9.99
CA ARG A 72 -3.87 17.60 -11.13
C ARG A 72 -4.86 16.43 -11.19
N GLN A 73 -5.06 15.76 -10.06
CA GLN A 73 -5.96 14.60 -10.00
C GLN A 73 -7.43 15.01 -10.10
N GLY A 74 -7.81 16.15 -9.54
CA GLY A 74 -9.15 16.72 -9.67
C GLY A 74 -9.51 17.03 -11.13
N LEU A 75 -8.57 17.64 -11.88
CA LEU A 75 -8.76 17.91 -13.31
C LEU A 75 -8.86 16.62 -14.14
N ALA A 76 -8.00 15.64 -13.89
CA ALA A 76 -8.09 14.34 -14.57
C ALA A 76 -9.46 13.65 -14.33
N LYS A 77 -10.01 13.77 -13.11
CA LYS A 77 -11.34 13.24 -12.80
C LYS A 77 -12.47 14.02 -13.46
N LEU A 78 -12.29 15.31 -13.66
CA LEU A 78 -13.22 16.13 -14.42
C LEU A 78 -13.23 15.74 -15.90
N ASP A 79 -12.06 15.52 -16.50
CA ASP A 79 -11.95 15.06 -17.90
C ASP A 79 -12.65 13.72 -18.10
N GLU A 80 -12.42 12.74 -17.21
CA GLU A 80 -13.14 11.46 -17.21
C GLU A 80 -14.67 11.64 -17.13
N ALA A 81 -15.14 12.60 -16.33
CA ALA A 81 -16.57 12.88 -16.18
C ALA A 81 -17.15 13.51 -17.45
N ILE A 82 -16.42 14.42 -18.10
CA ILE A 82 -16.81 15.04 -19.37
C ILE A 82 -16.94 13.98 -20.46
N GLU A 83 -15.93 13.13 -20.63
CA GLU A 83 -15.96 12.04 -21.62
C GLU A 83 -17.15 11.10 -21.39
N ARG A 84 -17.43 10.76 -20.13
CA ARG A 84 -18.57 9.93 -19.76
C ARG A 84 -19.90 10.60 -20.11
N CYS A 85 -20.05 11.88 -19.80
CA CYS A 85 -21.26 12.64 -20.12
C CYS A 85 -21.47 12.77 -21.63
N GLN A 86 -20.41 13.01 -22.41
CA GLN A 86 -20.47 13.03 -23.88
C GLN A 86 -20.91 11.67 -24.44
N ARG A 87 -20.43 10.56 -23.86
CA ARG A 87 -20.77 9.21 -24.30
C ARG A 87 -22.23 8.84 -24.05
N TYR A 88 -22.79 9.24 -22.92
CA TYR A 88 -24.12 8.81 -22.48
C TYR A 88 -25.19 9.90 -22.58
N GLY A 89 -24.84 11.13 -22.98
CA GLY A 89 -25.77 12.26 -23.11
C GLY A 89 -26.28 12.82 -21.78
N ASN A 90 -25.61 12.52 -20.67
CA ASN A 90 -26.02 13.00 -19.33
C ASN A 90 -25.49 14.42 -19.07
N PRO A 91 -26.29 15.30 -18.43
CA PRO A 91 -25.81 16.63 -18.04
C PRO A 91 -24.72 16.52 -16.96
N LEU A 92 -23.76 17.46 -16.99
CA LEU A 92 -22.70 17.62 -15.98
C LEU A 92 -22.75 19.05 -15.42
N SER A 93 -22.65 19.17 -14.10
CA SER A 93 -22.54 20.46 -13.41
C SER A 93 -21.27 20.48 -12.56
N ILE A 94 -20.62 21.66 -12.48
CA ILE A 94 -19.42 21.89 -11.68
C ILE A 94 -19.71 23.03 -10.72
N ALA A 95 -19.34 22.86 -9.46
CA ALA A 95 -19.37 23.92 -8.45
C ALA A 95 -17.93 24.26 -8.05
N LEU A 96 -17.62 25.55 -7.99
CA LEU A 96 -16.36 26.06 -7.47
C LEU A 96 -16.67 26.85 -6.21
N PHE A 97 -15.93 26.56 -5.14
CA PHE A 97 -16.01 27.27 -3.88
C PHE A 97 -14.69 28.02 -3.68
N ASP A 98 -14.78 29.30 -3.38
CA ASP A 98 -13.66 30.09 -2.89
C ASP A 98 -13.85 30.34 -1.39
N LEU A 99 -12.76 30.34 -0.63
CA LEU A 99 -12.81 30.62 0.80
C LEU A 99 -12.51 32.11 1.01
N ASP A 100 -13.57 32.90 1.22
CA ASP A 100 -13.47 34.32 1.52
C ASP A 100 -12.62 34.56 2.79
N ASP A 101 -11.86 35.66 2.80
CA ASP A 101 -11.00 36.10 3.91
C ASP A 101 -9.95 35.08 4.41
N PHE A 102 -9.73 33.97 3.69
CA PHE A 102 -8.78 32.93 4.10
C PHE A 102 -7.36 33.46 4.29
N LYS A 103 -6.96 34.47 3.49
CA LYS A 103 -5.67 35.14 3.63
C LYS A 103 -5.51 35.83 4.98
N GLN A 104 -6.53 36.52 5.47
CA GLN A 104 -6.46 37.22 6.76
C GLN A 104 -6.28 36.23 7.92
N ILE A 105 -6.98 35.09 7.85
CA ILE A 105 -6.82 34.01 8.83
C ILE A 105 -5.39 33.46 8.78
N ASN A 106 -4.86 33.20 7.59
CA ASN A 106 -3.49 32.71 7.41
C ASN A 106 -2.44 33.74 7.87
N ASP A 107 -2.66 35.04 7.61
CA ASP A 107 -1.76 36.11 8.05
C ASP A 107 -1.80 36.35 9.57
N THR A 108 -2.93 36.04 10.23
CA THR A 108 -3.13 36.25 11.69
C THR A 108 -2.68 35.05 12.52
N TYR A 109 -2.92 33.83 12.03
CA TYR A 109 -2.69 32.59 12.78
C TYR A 109 -1.68 31.65 12.13
N GLY A 110 -1.21 31.96 10.92
CA GLY A 110 -0.18 31.20 10.25
C GLY A 110 1.18 31.44 10.91
N HIS A 111 1.78 30.37 11.42
CA HIS A 111 3.22 30.32 11.55
C HIS A 111 3.80 29.81 10.24
N GLY A 112 4.69 30.60 9.64
CA GLY A 112 5.60 30.12 8.61
C GLY A 112 6.53 29.05 9.14
#